data_AF-A0A7C5VBM3-F1
#
_entry.id   AF-A0A7C5VBM3-F1
#
_cell.length_a   1.000
_cell.length_b   1.000
_cell.length_c   1.000
_cell.angle_alpha   90.00
_cell.angle_beta   90.00
_cell.angle_gamma   90.00
#
_symmetry.space_group_name_H-M   'P 1'
#
loop_
_entity.id
_entity.type
_entity.pdbx_description
1 polymer ?
#
loop_
_entity_poly.entity_id
_entity_poly.type
_entity_poly.pdbx_seq_one_letter_code
_entity_poly.pdbx_strand_id
1 'polypeptide(L)' 'EMDNKECLRMLQEELLPRSNLFGYGQVRSAYGSGEYLDFLEENFADTENLILSEINSKDDILDSIKDFLGKGL' A
#
# COMPACT_ATOMS: atom_id res chain seq x y z
N GLU A 1 -11.08 12.44 0.54
CA GLU A 1 -12.07 11.64 -0.21
C GLU A 1 -11.96 11.74 -1.73
N MET A 2 -11.99 12.93 -2.35
CA MET A 2 -11.84 13.05 -3.81
C MET A 2 -10.47 12.55 -4.29
N ASP A 3 -9.41 12.89 -3.55
CA ASP A 3 -8.03 12.47 -3.88
C ASP A 3 -7.87 10.95 -3.79
N ASN A 4 -8.44 10.30 -2.77
CA ASN A 4 -8.37 8.84 -2.62
C ASN A 4 -8.98 8.12 -3.83
N LYS A 5 -10.12 8.60 -4.35
CA LYS A 5 -10.77 8.01 -5.53
C LYS A 5 -9.93 8.17 -6.79
N GLU A 6 -9.31 9.33 -6.98
CA GLU A 6 -8.43 9.55 -8.14
C GLU A 6 -7.15 8.72 -8.04
N CYS A 7 -6.56 8.61 -6.85
CA CYS A 7 -5.41 7.74 -6.63
C CYS A 7 -5.75 6.25 -6.84
N LEU A 8 -6.93 5.77 -6.40
CA LEU A 8 -7.40 4.42 -6.73
C LEU A 8 -7.48 4.20 -8.24
N ARG A 9 -8.10 5.13 -8.97
CA ARG A 9 -8.26 5.03 -10.42
C ARG A 9 -6.89 4.93 -11.10
N MET A 10 -5.97 5.81 -10.75
CA MET A 10 -4.60 5.77 -11.28
C MET A 10 -3.88 4.46 -10.91
N LEU A 11 -4.02 3.99 -9.68
CA LEU A 11 -3.41 2.74 -9.25
C LEU A 11 -3.94 1.54 -10.05
N GLN A 12 -5.25 1.45 -10.22
CA GLN A 12 -5.93 0.37 -10.93
C GLN A 12 -5.69 0.38 -12.43
N GLU A 13 -5.79 1.56 -13.07
CA GLU A 13 -5.76 1.67 -14.53
C GLU A 13 -4.35 1.83 -15.10
N GLU A 14 -3.42 2.42 -14.33
CA GLU A 14 -2.13 2.86 -14.86
C GLU A 14 -0.94 2.13 -14.23
N LEU A 15 -0.94 1.92 -12.91
CA LEU A 15 0.23 1.46 -12.17
C LEU A 15 0.26 -0.06 -11.98
N LEU A 16 -0.81 -0.67 -11.46
CA LEU A 16 -0.88 -2.12 -11.22
C LEU A 16 -0.71 -2.93 -12.51
N PRO A 17 -1.34 -2.60 -13.65
CA PRO A 17 -1.17 -3.38 -14.89
C PRO A 17 0.25 -3.35 -15.47
N ARG A 18 1.08 -2.39 -15.03
CA ARG A 18 2.44 -2.16 -15.54
C ARG A 18 3.53 -2.48 -14.53
N SER A 19 3.15 -2.96 -13.34
CA SER A 19 4.06 -3.28 -12.25
C SER A 19 4.04 -4.77 -11.96
N ASN A 20 5.22 -5.39 -11.83
CA ASN A 20 5.31 -6.76 -11.32
C ASN A 20 4.83 -6.85 -9.87
N LEU A 21 5.04 -5.78 -9.10
CA LEU A 21 4.61 -5.63 -7.73
C LEU A 21 4.50 -4.14 -7.40
N PHE A 22 3.43 -3.75 -6.71
CA PHE A 22 3.26 -2.42 -6.13
C PHE A 22 3.22 -2.53 -4.60
N GLY A 23 4.04 -1.75 -3.90
CA GLY A 23 4.11 -1.73 -2.44
C GLY A 23 3.64 -0.39 -1.88
N TYR A 24 2.74 -0.41 -0.90
CA TYR A 24 2.31 0.77 -0.15
C TYR A 24 2.54 0.58 1.35
N GLY A 25 3.29 1.50 1.95
CA GLY A 25 3.60 1.50 3.39
C GLY A 25 3.00 2.71 4.09
N GLN A 26 2.09 2.48 5.05
CA GLN A 26 1.50 3.56 5.85
C GLN A 26 2.22 3.69 7.18
N VAL A 27 2.88 4.83 7.40
CA VAL A 27 3.44 5.14 8.73
C VAL A 27 2.32 5.67 9.63
N ARG A 28 2.16 5.07 10.81
CA ARG A 28 1.30 5.61 11.85
C ARG A 28 1.95 6.80 12.53
N SER A 29 1.24 7.93 12.53
CA SER A 29 1.67 9.13 13.24
C SER A 29 0.85 9.29 14.52
N ALA A 30 1.45 9.88 15.54
CA ALA A 30 0.75 10.20 16.80
C ALA A 30 -0.43 11.17 16.61
N TYR A 31 -0.47 11.89 15.49
CA TYR A 31 -1.51 12.86 15.15
C TYR A 31 -2.58 12.28 14.19
N GLY A 32 -2.56 10.96 14.00
CA GLY A 32 -3.40 10.25 13.03
C GLY A 32 -2.59 9.83 11.80
N SER A 33 -2.82 8.59 11.35
CA SER A 33 -2.47 8.14 10.01
C SER A 33 -3.72 8.20 9.16
N GLY A 34 -3.61 8.75 7.96
CA GLY A 34 -4.75 8.84 7.03
C GLY A 34 -5.37 7.49 6.70
N GLU A 35 -6.57 7.53 6.13
CA GLU A 35 -7.44 6.36 5.87
C GLU A 35 -7.13 5.70 4.51
N TYR A 36 -6.02 6.06 3.87
CA TYR A 36 -5.76 5.58 2.51
C TYR A 36 -5.36 4.09 2.47
N LEU A 37 -4.69 3.59 3.52
CA LEU A 37 -4.41 2.16 3.67
C LEU A 37 -5.72 1.35 3.69
N ASP A 38 -6.64 1.71 4.58
CA ASP A 38 -7.95 1.06 4.70
C ASP A 38 -8.70 1.09 3.35
N PHE A 39 -8.63 2.23 2.66
CA PHE A 39 -9.24 2.38 1.33
C PHE A 39 -8.62 1.46 0.27
N LEU A 40 -7.32 1.20 0.33
CA LEU A 40 -6.65 0.24 -0.56
C LEU A 40 -7.04 -1.19 -0.21
N GLU A 41 -7.10 -1.55 1.08
CA GLU A 41 -7.52 -2.87 1.55
C GLU A 41 -8.94 -3.21 1.10
N GLU A 42 -9.88 -2.27 1.24
CA GLU A 42 -11.28 -2.45 0.85
C GLU A 42 -11.46 -2.64 -0.67
N ASN A 43 -10.67 -1.96 -1.49
CA ASN A 43 -10.86 -1.92 -2.95
C ASN A 43 -9.96 -2.91 -3.72
N PHE A 44 -8.91 -3.44 -3.09
CA PHE A 44 -7.91 -4.29 -3.76
C PHE A 44 -7.57 -5.59 -3.01
N ALA A 45 -8.45 -6.08 -2.13
CA ALA A 45 -8.23 -7.30 -1.33
C ALA A 45 -7.70 -8.51 -2.15
N ASP A 46 -8.16 -8.68 -3.39
CA ASP A 46 -7.78 -9.82 -4.25
C ASP A 46 -6.67 -9.50 -5.27
N THR A 47 -5.98 -8.36 -5.13
CA THR A 47 -4.97 -7.92 -6.11
C THR A 47 -3.61 -8.56 -5.82
N GLU A 48 -3.24 -9.56 -6.61
CA GLU A 48 -2.05 -10.39 -6.37
C GLU A 48 -0.72 -9.61 -6.40
N ASN A 49 -0.63 -8.54 -7.21
CA ASN A 49 0.57 -7.71 -7.36
C ASN A 49 0.54 -6.43 -6.51
N LEU A 50 -0.25 -6.42 -5.43
CA LEU A 50 -0.29 -5.34 -4.43
C LEU A 50 0.15 -5.87 -3.06
N ILE A 51 1.07 -5.17 -2.39
CA ILE A 51 1.44 -5.40 -1.00
C ILE A 51 1.19 -4.13 -0.21
N LEU A 52 0.48 -4.29 0.90
CA LEU A 52 0.18 -3.23 1.85
C LEU A 52 0.91 -3.55 3.15
N SER A 53 1.53 -2.55 3.77
CA SER A 53 2.24 -2.70 5.03
C SER A 53 1.98 -1.51 5.95
N GLU A 54 1.73 -1.79 7.22
CA GLU A 54 1.55 -0.78 8.25
C GLU A 54 2.82 -0.66 9.09
N ILE A 55 3.32 0.57 9.24
CA ILE A 55 4.58 0.88 9.93
C ILE A 55 4.24 1.67 11.19
N ASN A 56 4.15 0.98 12.34
CA ASN A 56 3.81 1.59 13.62
C ASN A 56 5.04 2.15 14.34
N SER A 57 6.23 1.62 14.03
CA SER A 57 7.48 2.01 14.67
C SER A 57 8.67 1.98 13.71
N LYS A 58 9.84 2.42 14.19
CA LYS A 58 11.09 2.32 13.41
C LYS A 58 11.50 0.88 13.15
N ASP A 59 11.18 -0.03 14.07
CA ASP A 59 11.57 -1.43 13.95
C ASP A 59 10.78 -2.11 12.82
N ASP A 60 9.52 -1.71 12.65
CA ASP A 60 8.61 -2.21 11.62
C ASP A 60 9.06 -1.86 10.20
N ILE A 61 9.88 -0.81 10.02
CA ILE A 61 10.39 -0.40 8.70
C ILE A 61 11.15 -1.55 8.03
N LEU A 62 11.96 -2.28 8.81
CA LEU A 62 12.74 -3.40 8.27
C LEU A 62 11.83 -4.55 7.83
N ASP A 63 10.72 -4.77 8.53
CA ASP A 63 9.76 -5.80 8.19
C ASP A 63 8.97 -5.41 6.94
N SER A 64 8.52 -4.16 6.80
CA SER A 64 7.89 -3.68 5.56
C SER A 64 8.81 -3.78 4.35
N ILE A 65 10.10 -3.49 4.49
CA ILE A 65 11.07 -3.67 3.39
C ILE A 65 11.16 -5.15 2.99
N LYS A 66 11.17 -6.07 3.96
CA LYS A 66 11.15 -7.51 3.66
C LYS A 66 9.84 -7.93 3.01
N ASP A 67 8.70 -7.39 3.42
CA ASP A 67 7.42 -7.68 2.78
C ASP A 67 7.42 -7.24 1.31
N PHE A 68 7.92 -6.02 1.02
CA PHE A 68 7.96 -5.47 -0.33
C PHE A 68 8.96 -6.16 -1.26
N LEU A 69 10.08 -6.66 -0.74
CA LEU A 69 11.18 -7.20 -1.56
C LEU A 69 11.36 -8.72 -1.42
N GLY A 70 10.74 -9.34 -0.41
CA GLY A 70 10.89 -10.75 -0.08
C GLY A 70 9.98 -11.67 -0.90
N LYS A 71 8.84 -11.17 -1.40
CA LYS A 71 7.97 -11.86 -2.35
C LYS A 71 8.52 -11.84 -3.79
N GLY A 72 9.85 -11.84 -3.97
CA GLY A 72 10.44 -11.93 -5.31
C GLY A 72 9.76 -13.06 -6.10
N LEU A 73 9.00 -12.68 -7.12
CA LEU A 73 8.33 -13.61 -8.04
C LEU A 73 9.37 -14.53 -8.69
#